data_AF-A0A7G1I915-F1
#
_entry.id   AF-A0A7G1I915-F1
#
_cell.length_a   1.000
_cell.length_b   1.000
_cell.length_c   1.000
_cell.angle_alpha   90.00
_cell.angle_beta   90.00
_cell.angle_gamma   90.00
#
_symmetry.space_group_name_H-M   'P 1'
#
loop_
_entity.id
_entity.type
_entity.pdbx_description
1 polymer ?
#
loop_
_entity_poly.entity_id
_entity_poly.type
_entity_poly.pdbx_seq_one_letter_code
_entity_poly.pdbx_strand_id
1 'polypeptide(L)'
;MPERRTKAKALKLPGRNIYAALKKGSGNQEVATTMAMVRTFKEVLRDKEVGPRIVPIIPDEARTFGMDSWFPSLKIYNRLGQLYTAVDAELMLAYRESHDGHILHEGINEAGAVGSFIAAGTSYATHNEPMIPVYIFYSMFGFQRTGDGLWAAGDQMARGFLLGATAGRTTLTGEGLQHADGHSLLLAATNPAVVSYDPAFAYEIAYIVESGLARMFGENPENVFFYITVYNEPYVQPPEPENFDPEGVLRVSTGTAQPPSNAPARRRSWPRACRCPTRCERPSCWPPSGMWPPTCGR
;
A
#
# COMPACT_ATOMS: atom_id res chain seq x y z
N MET A 1 10.26 -15.21 -30.72
CA MET A 1 10.60 -15.75 -29.38
C MET A 1 10.36 -14.68 -28.33
N PRO A 2 10.08 -15.04 -27.07
CA PRO A 2 10.12 -14.09 -25.96
C PRO A 2 11.55 -13.56 -25.82
N GLU A 3 11.72 -12.24 -25.82
CA GLU A 3 13.00 -11.56 -25.65
C GLU A 3 12.80 -10.42 -24.65
N ARG A 4 13.70 -10.31 -23.67
CA ARG A 4 13.66 -9.22 -22.68
C ARG A 4 14.11 -7.93 -23.35
N ARG A 5 13.20 -6.97 -23.48
CA ARG A 5 13.55 -5.64 -23.97
C ARG A 5 14.08 -4.79 -22.82
N THR A 6 15.23 -4.14 -23.04
CA THR A 6 15.86 -3.27 -22.05
C THR A 6 15.34 -1.83 -22.10
N LYS A 7 14.77 -1.42 -23.25
CA LYS A 7 14.12 -0.12 -23.42
C LYS A 7 12.61 -0.28 -23.35
N ALA A 8 12.01 0.32 -22.33
CA ALA A 8 10.56 0.40 -22.16
C ALA A 8 10.00 1.63 -22.88
N LYS A 9 8.77 1.56 -23.38
CA LYS A 9 8.03 2.74 -23.83
C LYS A 9 7.70 3.62 -22.62
N ALA A 10 8.16 4.87 -22.62
CA ALA A 10 7.74 5.86 -21.64
C ALA A 10 6.24 6.16 -21.80
N LEU A 11 5.53 6.30 -20.69
CA LEU A 11 4.13 6.70 -20.67
C LEU A 11 4.03 8.22 -20.54
N LYS A 12 3.08 8.84 -21.24
CA LYS A 12 2.71 10.22 -20.90
C LYS A 12 1.92 10.18 -19.61
N LEU A 13 2.54 10.68 -18.55
CA LEU A 13 1.97 10.67 -17.21
C LEU A 13 0.89 11.74 -17.06
N PRO A 14 -0.09 11.53 -16.15
CA PRO A 14 -1.10 12.52 -15.86
C PRO A 14 -0.51 13.84 -15.37
N GLY A 15 -1.18 14.95 -15.69
CA GLY A 15 -0.80 16.26 -15.18
C GLY A 15 -1.08 16.42 -13.68
N ARG A 16 -0.34 17.32 -13.03
CA ARG A 16 -0.44 17.61 -11.58
C ARG A 16 -1.85 17.92 -11.06
N ASN A 17 -2.73 18.40 -11.93
CA ASN A 17 -4.10 18.74 -11.58
C ASN A 17 -4.92 17.55 -11.04
N ILE A 18 -4.60 16.32 -11.46
CA ILE A 18 -5.27 15.11 -10.97
C ILE A 18 -5.08 14.94 -9.45
N TYR A 19 -3.94 15.38 -8.93
CA TYR A 19 -3.60 15.24 -7.51
C TYR A 19 -4.04 16.44 -6.65
N ALA A 20 -4.55 17.51 -7.26
CA ALA A 20 -4.81 18.77 -6.57
C ALA A 20 -5.90 18.68 -5.50
N ALA A 21 -6.87 17.77 -5.65
CA ALA A 21 -7.94 17.61 -4.68
C ALA A 21 -7.44 17.14 -3.31
N LEU A 22 -6.45 16.25 -3.27
CA LEU A 22 -5.88 15.71 -2.04
C LEU A 22 -5.06 16.75 -1.26
N LYS A 23 -4.49 17.73 -1.97
CA LYS A 23 -3.72 18.84 -1.36
C LYS A 23 -4.59 19.85 -0.61
N LYS A 24 -5.90 19.86 -0.87
CA LYS A 24 -6.84 20.78 -0.19
C LYS A 24 -7.28 20.28 1.20
N GLY A 25 -6.88 19.07 1.59
CA GLY A 25 -7.36 18.43 2.82
C GLY A 25 -8.80 17.91 2.71
N SER A 26 -9.32 17.35 3.80
CA SER A 26 -10.67 16.77 3.86
C SER A 26 -11.73 17.70 4.45
N GLY A 27 -11.37 18.96 4.71
CA GLY A 27 -12.26 19.91 5.39
C GLY A 27 -12.61 19.41 6.79
N ASN A 28 -13.91 19.18 7.04
CA ASN A 28 -14.39 18.66 8.33
C ASN A 28 -14.64 17.14 8.31
N GLN A 29 -14.45 16.46 7.17
CA GLN A 29 -14.66 15.01 7.08
C GLN A 29 -13.41 14.27 7.56
N GLU A 30 -13.60 13.23 8.36
CA GLU A 30 -12.52 12.32 8.71
C GLU A 30 -12.29 11.33 7.57
N VAL A 31 -11.04 11.20 7.12
CA VAL A 31 -10.66 10.37 5.99
C VAL A 31 -9.40 9.61 6.37
N ALA A 32 -9.44 8.28 6.24
CA ALA A 32 -8.28 7.44 6.47
C ALA A 32 -7.31 7.51 5.26
N THR A 33 -6.02 7.25 5.47
CA THR A 33 -5.03 7.28 4.38
C THR A 33 -5.29 6.22 3.31
N THR A 34 -5.87 5.06 3.68
CA THR A 34 -6.35 4.07 2.70
C THR A 34 -7.39 4.67 1.75
N MET A 35 -8.36 5.43 2.29
CA MET A 35 -9.38 6.09 1.48
C MET A 35 -8.78 7.19 0.59
N ALA A 36 -7.81 7.96 1.11
CA ALA A 36 -7.09 8.95 0.32
C ALA A 36 -6.29 8.30 -0.84
N MET A 37 -5.63 7.17 -0.58
CA MET A 37 -4.91 6.38 -1.59
C MET A 37 -5.85 5.86 -2.69
N VAL A 38 -6.97 5.25 -2.31
CA VAL A 38 -7.98 4.76 -3.26
C VAL A 38 -8.59 5.90 -4.08
N ARG A 39 -8.85 7.07 -3.46
CA ARG A 39 -9.29 8.27 -4.19
C ARG A 39 -8.22 8.75 -5.19
N THR A 40 -6.95 8.73 -4.80
CA THR A 40 -5.83 9.10 -5.68
C THR A 40 -5.78 8.22 -6.92
N PHE A 41 -5.78 6.89 -6.76
CA PHE A 41 -5.77 5.98 -7.90
C PHE A 41 -7.05 6.05 -8.72
N LYS A 42 -8.21 6.35 -8.11
CA LYS A 42 -9.46 6.60 -8.85
C LYS A 42 -9.35 7.78 -9.81
N GLU A 43 -8.66 8.84 -9.41
CA GLU A 43 -8.41 9.98 -10.30
C GLU A 43 -7.38 9.64 -11.39
N VAL A 44 -6.34 8.86 -11.06
CA VAL A 44 -5.38 8.35 -12.06
C VAL A 44 -6.05 7.43 -13.08
N LEU A 45 -7.00 6.60 -12.65
CA LEU A 45 -7.79 5.71 -13.52
C LEU A 45 -8.64 6.45 -14.56
N ARG A 46 -8.93 7.74 -14.35
CA ARG A 46 -9.66 8.58 -15.32
C ARG A 46 -8.76 9.11 -16.44
N ASP A 47 -7.44 9.05 -16.29
CA ASP A 47 -6.51 9.44 -17.34
C ASP A 47 -6.63 8.49 -18.54
N LYS A 48 -6.65 9.04 -19.75
CA LYS A 48 -6.91 8.24 -20.97
C LYS A 48 -5.73 7.35 -21.37
N GLU A 49 -4.51 7.71 -20.97
CA GLU A 49 -3.31 6.97 -21.36
C GLU A 49 -2.86 6.02 -20.26
N VAL A 50 -2.92 6.47 -19.00
CA VAL A 50 -2.49 5.70 -17.83
C VAL A 50 -3.62 4.84 -17.27
N GLY A 51 -4.87 5.31 -17.28
CA GLY A 51 -6.00 4.59 -16.69
C GLY A 51 -6.18 3.16 -17.22
N PRO A 52 -6.14 2.91 -18.55
CA PRO A 52 -6.20 1.56 -19.11
C PRO A 52 -5.04 0.64 -18.73
N ARG A 53 -3.95 1.18 -18.16
CA ARG A 53 -2.72 0.45 -17.80
C ARG A 53 -2.67 0.10 -16.32
N ILE A 54 -3.52 0.70 -15.50
CA ILE A 54 -3.61 0.38 -14.07
C ILE A 54 -4.23 -1.01 -13.93
N VAL A 55 -3.56 -1.89 -13.19
CA VAL A 55 -4.04 -3.24 -12.88
C VAL A 55 -4.27 -3.33 -11.37
N PRO A 56 -5.50 -3.09 -10.88
CA PRO A 56 -5.84 -3.32 -9.48
C PRO A 56 -5.77 -4.82 -9.15
N ILE A 57 -5.07 -5.17 -8.09
CA ILE A 57 -4.92 -6.56 -7.62
C ILE A 57 -5.36 -6.61 -6.16
N ILE A 58 -6.25 -7.54 -5.82
CA ILE A 58 -6.83 -7.68 -4.48
C ILE A 58 -6.86 -9.17 -4.10
N PRO A 59 -6.35 -9.55 -2.92
CA PRO A 59 -6.47 -10.90 -2.40
C PRO A 59 -7.72 -10.96 -1.50
N ASP A 60 -8.89 -11.13 -2.11
CA ASP A 60 -10.21 -11.20 -1.45
C ASP A 60 -10.76 -9.87 -0.91
N GLU A 61 -10.04 -9.25 0.02
CA GLU A 61 -10.58 -8.14 0.81
C GLU A 61 -10.55 -6.80 0.06
N ALA A 62 -11.66 -6.44 -0.58
CA ALA A 62 -11.79 -5.17 -1.31
C ALA A 62 -12.55 -4.09 -0.54
N ARG A 63 -13.60 -4.49 0.19
CA ARG A 63 -14.49 -3.57 0.93
C ARG A 63 -13.79 -2.92 2.10
N THR A 64 -12.97 -3.70 2.81
CA THR A 64 -12.16 -3.22 3.94
C THR A 64 -11.21 -2.08 3.54
N PHE A 65 -10.85 -1.99 2.26
CA PHE A 65 -9.99 -0.94 1.74
C PHE A 65 -10.75 0.20 1.04
N GLY A 66 -12.09 0.15 0.98
CA GLY A 66 -12.92 1.16 0.31
C GLY A 66 -12.85 1.09 -1.22
N MET A 67 -12.49 -0.07 -1.78
CA MET A 67 -12.43 -0.30 -3.23
C MET A 67 -13.78 -0.68 -3.85
N ASP A 68 -14.81 -0.85 -3.04
CA ASP A 68 -16.19 -1.06 -3.47
C ASP A 68 -16.65 0.01 -4.47
N SER A 69 -16.17 1.24 -4.31
CA SER A 69 -16.45 2.35 -5.24
C SER A 69 -15.84 2.18 -6.64
N TRP A 70 -14.99 1.17 -6.87
CA TRP A 70 -14.39 0.86 -8.17
C TRP A 70 -15.13 -0.25 -8.91
N PHE A 71 -15.85 -1.13 -8.20
CA PHE A 71 -16.48 -2.30 -8.80
C PHE A 71 -17.46 -1.98 -9.92
N PRO A 72 -18.37 -0.98 -9.80
CA PRO A 72 -19.32 -0.70 -10.88
C PRO A 72 -18.63 -0.25 -12.17
N SER A 73 -17.50 0.45 -12.06
CA SER A 73 -16.75 0.99 -13.21
C SER A 73 -15.77 0.00 -13.79
N LEU A 74 -15.00 -0.70 -12.95
CA LEU A 74 -13.88 -1.53 -13.39
C LEU A 74 -14.27 -2.99 -13.58
N LYS A 75 -15.24 -3.49 -12.80
CA LYS A 75 -15.63 -4.90 -12.72
C LYS A 75 -14.45 -5.81 -12.33
N ILE A 76 -14.76 -7.03 -11.91
CA ILE A 76 -13.78 -8.07 -11.63
C ILE A 76 -13.53 -8.85 -12.93
N TYR A 77 -12.27 -9.07 -13.26
CA TYR A 77 -11.90 -9.90 -14.40
C TYR A 77 -12.26 -11.36 -14.10
N ASN A 78 -13.13 -11.94 -14.94
CA ASN A 78 -13.36 -13.37 -14.96
C ASN A 78 -13.48 -13.84 -16.43
N ARG A 79 -12.61 -14.76 -16.82
CA ARG A 79 -12.62 -15.36 -18.16
C ARG A 79 -13.94 -16.06 -18.50
N LEU A 80 -14.71 -16.52 -17.51
CA LEU A 80 -16.00 -17.18 -17.70
C LEU A 80 -17.20 -16.22 -17.53
N GLY A 81 -16.95 -14.96 -17.17
CA GLY A 81 -17.98 -14.01 -16.78
C GLY A 81 -18.65 -14.38 -15.44
N GLN A 82 -19.71 -13.67 -15.08
CA GLN A 82 -20.47 -13.92 -13.85
C GLN A 82 -21.33 -15.18 -13.98
N LEU A 83 -20.95 -16.26 -13.29
CA LEU A 83 -21.66 -17.55 -13.32
C LEU A 83 -22.59 -17.80 -12.12
N TYR A 84 -22.66 -16.86 -11.18
CA TYR A 84 -23.43 -16.99 -9.93
C TYR A 84 -24.02 -15.64 -9.50
N THR A 85 -25.05 -15.67 -8.66
CA THR A 85 -25.59 -14.46 -8.02
C THR A 85 -24.65 -14.03 -6.91
N ALA A 86 -24.09 -12.83 -7.02
CA ALA A 86 -23.22 -12.25 -6.01
C ALA A 86 -23.97 -12.08 -4.68
N VAL A 87 -23.27 -12.30 -3.56
CA VAL A 87 -23.82 -12.12 -2.20
C VAL A 87 -24.29 -10.69 -1.97
N ASP A 88 -23.67 -9.73 -2.65
CA ASP A 88 -23.99 -8.32 -2.56
C ASP A 88 -24.85 -7.80 -3.72
N ALA A 89 -25.49 -8.67 -4.49
CA ALA A 89 -26.25 -8.30 -5.70
C ALA A 89 -27.33 -7.23 -5.46
N GLU A 90 -27.84 -7.12 -4.23
CA GLU A 90 -28.85 -6.13 -3.83
C GLU A 90 -28.25 -4.78 -3.38
N LEU A 91 -26.93 -4.70 -3.21
CA LEU A 91 -26.24 -3.47 -2.81
C LEU A 91 -25.94 -2.58 -4.03
N MET A 92 -25.99 -1.26 -3.84
CA MET A 92 -25.73 -0.29 -4.91
C MET A 92 -24.32 -0.41 -5.53
N LEU A 93 -23.35 -0.87 -4.72
CA LEU A 93 -21.96 -1.09 -5.13
C LEU A 93 -21.63 -2.59 -5.28
N ALA A 94 -22.62 -3.40 -5.68
CA ALA A 94 -22.44 -4.82 -5.94
C ALA A 94 -21.29 -5.05 -6.92
N TYR A 95 -20.44 -6.05 -6.65
CA TYR A 95 -19.46 -6.44 -7.63
C TYR A 95 -20.10 -7.16 -8.82
N ARG A 96 -19.42 -7.09 -9.96
CA ARG A 96 -19.78 -7.82 -11.17
C ARG A 96 -18.53 -8.35 -11.82
N GLU A 97 -18.58 -9.59 -12.25
CA GLU A 97 -17.54 -10.25 -13.01
C GLU A 97 -17.78 -10.13 -14.51
N SER A 98 -16.70 -9.95 -15.27
CA SER A 98 -16.76 -9.73 -16.72
C SER A 98 -15.47 -10.17 -17.39
N HIS A 99 -15.58 -10.60 -18.66
CA HIS A 99 -14.41 -10.84 -19.51
C HIS A 99 -13.55 -9.59 -19.70
N ASP A 100 -14.17 -8.42 -19.66
CA ASP A 100 -13.51 -7.11 -19.79
C ASP A 100 -13.28 -6.44 -18.42
N GLY A 101 -13.31 -7.21 -17.34
CA GLY A 101 -13.04 -6.69 -16.01
C GLY A 101 -11.58 -6.24 -15.88
N HIS A 102 -11.36 -5.17 -15.11
CA HIS A 102 -10.03 -4.61 -14.87
C HIS A 102 -9.40 -5.09 -13.57
N ILE A 103 -10.21 -5.42 -12.55
CA ILE A 103 -9.70 -5.83 -11.23
C ILE A 103 -9.34 -7.31 -11.26
N LEU A 104 -8.10 -7.63 -10.88
CA LEU A 104 -7.68 -9.00 -10.60
C LEU A 104 -8.02 -9.34 -9.15
N HIS A 105 -8.99 -10.23 -8.97
CA HIS A 105 -9.41 -10.72 -7.67
C HIS A 105 -8.89 -12.16 -7.49
N GLU A 106 -7.84 -12.30 -6.69
CA GLU A 106 -7.08 -13.55 -6.56
C GLU A 106 -7.62 -14.49 -5.45
N GLY A 107 -8.64 -14.02 -4.71
CA GLY A 107 -9.12 -14.68 -3.50
C GLY A 107 -8.07 -14.65 -2.38
N ILE A 108 -8.19 -15.53 -1.38
CA ILE A 108 -7.26 -15.61 -0.25
C ILE A 108 -5.94 -16.26 -0.70
N ASN A 109 -5.18 -15.53 -1.49
CA ASN A 109 -3.94 -16.01 -2.11
C ASN A 109 -2.97 -14.86 -2.39
N GLU A 110 -2.28 -14.39 -1.34
CA GLU A 110 -1.29 -13.33 -1.47
C GLU A 110 -0.12 -13.74 -2.38
N ALA A 111 0.26 -15.02 -2.40
CA ALA A 111 1.30 -15.52 -3.29
C ALA A 111 0.88 -15.44 -4.76
N GLY A 112 -0.39 -15.77 -5.07
CA GLY A 112 -0.99 -15.59 -6.40
C GLY A 112 -1.03 -14.11 -6.79
N ALA A 113 -1.45 -13.23 -5.88
CA ALA A 113 -1.45 -11.79 -6.11
C ALA A 113 -0.05 -11.22 -6.38
N VAL A 114 1.00 -11.72 -5.70
CA VAL A 114 2.40 -11.38 -6.03
C VAL A 114 2.78 -11.90 -7.42
N GLY A 115 2.35 -13.09 -7.82
CA GLY A 115 2.53 -13.60 -9.17
C GLY A 115 1.93 -12.67 -10.24
N SER A 116 0.68 -12.24 -10.03
CA SER A 116 -0.01 -11.27 -10.90
C SER A 116 0.68 -9.90 -10.88
N PHE A 117 1.16 -9.44 -9.73
CA PHE A 117 1.93 -8.21 -9.58
C PHE A 117 3.22 -8.25 -10.41
N ILE A 118 3.98 -9.36 -10.32
CA ILE A 118 5.21 -9.56 -11.11
C ILE A 118 4.90 -9.56 -12.60
N ALA A 119 3.88 -10.30 -13.03
CA ALA A 119 3.52 -10.42 -14.44
C ALA A 119 3.15 -9.06 -15.05
N ALA A 120 2.29 -8.30 -14.37
CA ALA A 120 1.91 -6.95 -14.80
C ALA A 120 3.10 -5.99 -14.72
N GLY A 121 3.84 -6.00 -13.60
CA GLY A 121 4.94 -5.06 -13.34
C GLY A 121 6.17 -5.26 -14.22
N THR A 122 6.28 -6.40 -14.92
CA THR A 122 7.34 -6.69 -15.89
C THR A 122 6.85 -6.66 -17.34
N SER A 123 5.56 -6.41 -17.58
CA SER A 123 4.93 -6.35 -18.91
C SER A 123 5.58 -5.32 -19.85
N TYR A 124 6.16 -4.25 -19.28
CA TYR A 124 6.91 -3.27 -20.04
C TYR A 124 8.11 -3.89 -20.80
N ALA A 125 8.72 -4.94 -20.26
CA ALA A 125 9.89 -5.61 -20.85
C ALA A 125 9.49 -6.86 -21.64
N THR A 126 8.56 -7.66 -21.11
CA THR A 126 8.15 -8.94 -21.70
C THR A 126 7.22 -8.75 -22.90
N HIS A 127 6.30 -7.78 -22.83
CA HIS A 127 5.31 -7.51 -23.86
C HIS A 127 5.51 -6.18 -24.59
N ASN A 128 6.44 -5.33 -24.12
CA ASN A 128 6.54 -3.93 -24.55
C ASN A 128 5.25 -3.13 -24.30
N GLU A 129 4.48 -3.56 -23.30
CA GLU A 129 3.22 -2.93 -22.91
C GLU A 129 3.32 -2.61 -21.41
N PRO A 130 3.69 -1.37 -21.05
CA PRO A 130 3.80 -0.98 -19.65
C PRO A 130 2.43 -1.05 -18.96
N MET A 131 2.33 -1.93 -17.98
CA MET A 131 1.20 -2.06 -17.07
C MET A 131 1.65 -1.65 -15.67
N ILE A 132 0.73 -1.10 -14.88
CA ILE A 132 0.99 -0.51 -13.58
C ILE A 132 0.18 -1.28 -12.55
N PRO A 133 0.73 -2.36 -11.96
CA PRO A 133 0.03 -3.10 -10.93
C PRO A 133 -0.08 -2.26 -9.65
N VAL A 134 -1.29 -2.25 -9.08
CA VAL A 134 -1.62 -1.66 -7.79
C VAL A 134 -2.19 -2.77 -6.93
N TYR A 135 -1.31 -3.40 -6.15
CA TYR A 135 -1.66 -4.54 -5.29
C TYR A 135 -1.85 -4.06 -3.86
N ILE A 136 -3.08 -4.16 -3.35
CA ILE A 136 -3.44 -3.76 -1.99
C ILE A 136 -3.86 -4.97 -1.16
N PHE A 137 -3.36 -5.04 0.07
CA PHE A 137 -3.50 -6.19 0.94
C PHE A 137 -3.29 -5.77 2.40
N TYR A 138 -3.67 -6.61 3.36
CA TYR A 138 -3.31 -6.42 4.76
C TYR A 138 -1.78 -6.42 4.90
N SER A 139 -1.18 -5.30 5.28
CA SER A 139 0.27 -5.07 5.37
C SER A 139 1.07 -6.24 5.97
N MET A 140 0.55 -6.88 7.01
CA MET A 140 1.12 -8.08 7.64
C MET A 140 1.38 -9.24 6.67
N PHE A 141 0.55 -9.43 5.66
CA PHE A 141 0.62 -10.53 4.68
C PHE A 141 1.36 -10.13 3.39
N GLY A 142 2.07 -9.01 3.40
CA GLY A 142 3.05 -8.66 2.37
C GLY A 142 4.38 -9.36 2.62
N PHE A 143 5.41 -8.58 2.94
CA PHE A 143 6.79 -9.07 3.09
C PHE A 143 6.96 -10.23 4.07
N GLN A 144 6.19 -10.31 5.15
CA GLN A 144 6.29 -11.43 6.09
C GLN A 144 5.81 -12.75 5.46
N ARG A 145 4.78 -12.71 4.61
CA ARG A 145 4.16 -13.91 4.02
C ARG A 145 4.73 -14.26 2.64
N THR A 146 5.03 -13.26 1.82
CA THR A 146 5.40 -13.40 0.40
C THR A 146 6.75 -12.75 0.07
N GLY A 147 7.61 -12.51 1.07
CA GLY A 147 8.88 -11.80 0.92
C GLY A 147 9.81 -12.36 -0.15
N ASP A 148 9.90 -13.68 -0.32
CA ASP A 148 10.72 -14.30 -1.38
C ASP A 148 10.18 -14.00 -2.79
N GLY A 149 8.84 -13.98 -2.94
CA GLY A 149 8.21 -13.54 -4.19
C GLY A 149 8.47 -12.06 -4.48
N LEU A 150 8.44 -11.21 -3.46
CA LEU A 150 8.77 -9.79 -3.60
C LEU A 150 10.28 -9.55 -3.86
N TRP A 151 11.15 -10.44 -3.38
CA TRP A 151 12.56 -10.47 -3.75
C TRP A 151 12.74 -10.82 -5.24
N ALA A 152 12.05 -11.86 -5.70
CA ALA A 152 12.03 -12.23 -7.12
C ALA A 152 11.46 -11.11 -8.00
N ALA A 153 10.46 -10.36 -7.52
CA ALA A 153 9.95 -9.19 -8.22
C ALA A 153 11.04 -8.13 -8.44
N GLY A 154 11.90 -7.89 -7.44
CA GLY A 154 13.06 -7.01 -7.55
C GLY A 154 14.08 -7.51 -8.58
N ASP A 155 14.42 -8.79 -8.54
CA ASP A 155 15.35 -9.41 -9.50
C ASP A 155 14.83 -9.33 -10.96
N GLN A 156 13.52 -9.50 -11.14
CA GLN A 156 12.87 -9.35 -12.43
C GLN A 156 12.67 -7.88 -12.86
N MET A 157 13.09 -6.91 -12.05
CA MET A 157 12.91 -5.47 -12.28
C MET A 157 11.44 -5.08 -12.42
N ALA A 158 10.57 -5.66 -11.60
CA ALA A 158 9.15 -5.31 -11.56
C ALA A 158 8.96 -3.85 -11.13
N ARG A 159 7.95 -3.20 -11.71
CA ARG A 159 7.56 -1.82 -11.42
C ARG A 159 6.09 -1.79 -11.05
N GLY A 160 5.74 -1.10 -9.98
CA GLY A 160 4.36 -1.03 -9.51
C GLY A 160 4.24 -0.54 -8.07
N PHE A 161 3.02 -0.62 -7.54
CA PHE A 161 2.67 -0.19 -6.19
C PHE A 161 2.16 -1.36 -5.36
N LEU A 162 2.81 -1.60 -4.23
CA LEU A 162 2.36 -2.44 -3.14
C LEU A 162 1.77 -1.54 -2.06
N LEU A 163 0.51 -1.73 -1.73
CA LEU A 163 -0.22 -0.95 -0.74
C LEU A 163 -0.48 -1.84 0.48
N GLY A 164 0.33 -1.65 1.51
CA GLY A 164 0.15 -2.34 2.79
C GLY A 164 -0.95 -1.65 3.58
N ALA A 165 -2.20 -2.06 3.35
CA ALA A 165 -3.35 -1.54 4.06
C ALA A 165 -3.43 -2.06 5.49
N THR A 166 -4.30 -1.43 6.28
CA THR A 166 -4.51 -1.74 7.70
C THR A 166 -3.19 -1.82 8.49
N ALA A 167 -2.21 -0.99 8.13
CA ALA A 167 -0.91 -0.96 8.78
C ALA A 167 -1.01 -0.37 10.19
N GLY A 168 0.05 -0.56 10.98
CA GLY A 168 0.17 -0.01 12.33
C GLY A 168 -0.22 -1.00 13.42
N ARG A 169 0.74 -1.28 14.31
CA ARG A 169 0.57 -2.23 15.43
C ARG A 169 -0.60 -1.82 16.34
N THR A 170 -0.84 -0.52 16.46
CA THR A 170 -1.84 0.07 17.34
C THR A 170 -3.06 0.60 16.60
N THR A 171 -3.06 0.60 15.27
CA THR A 171 -4.19 1.10 14.48
C THR A 171 -5.21 0.00 14.23
N LEU A 172 -4.77 -1.26 14.13
CA LEU A 172 -5.62 -2.43 13.92
C LEU A 172 -5.72 -3.31 15.18
N THR A 173 -6.14 -2.74 16.30
CA THR A 173 -6.14 -3.45 17.61
C THR A 173 -7.16 -4.59 17.69
N GLY A 174 -8.24 -4.53 16.92
CA GLY A 174 -9.32 -5.53 16.96
C GLY A 174 -8.94 -6.90 16.38
N GLU A 175 -8.04 -6.93 15.40
CA GLU A 175 -7.66 -8.15 14.66
C GLU A 175 -6.58 -9.00 15.36
N GLY A 176 -5.91 -8.42 16.37
CA GLY A 176 -5.00 -9.14 17.25
C GLY A 176 -3.62 -9.49 16.65
N LEU A 177 -2.98 -10.49 17.25
CA LEU A 177 -1.54 -10.79 17.12
C LEU A 177 -1.07 -11.03 15.69
N GLN A 178 -1.87 -11.74 14.90
CA GLN A 178 -1.51 -12.15 13.54
C GLN A 178 -1.78 -11.10 12.46
N HIS A 179 -2.37 -9.95 12.82
CA HIS A 179 -2.75 -8.90 11.87
C HIS A 179 -2.13 -7.55 12.18
N ALA A 180 -1.94 -7.22 13.46
CA ALA A 180 -1.41 -5.93 13.89
C ALA A 180 0.04 -5.75 13.42
N ASP A 181 0.26 -5.11 12.27
CA ASP A 181 1.59 -4.98 11.68
C ASP A 181 2.37 -3.78 12.25
N GLY A 182 3.57 -4.03 12.75
CA GLY A 182 4.52 -2.98 13.14
C GLY A 182 5.95 -3.31 12.73
N HIS A 183 6.13 -4.08 11.65
CA HIS A 183 7.47 -4.50 11.21
C HIS A 183 7.61 -4.75 9.70
N SER A 184 6.55 -4.65 8.91
CA SER A 184 6.63 -4.80 7.44
C SER A 184 7.63 -3.85 6.79
N LEU A 185 7.71 -2.58 7.22
CA LEU A 185 8.68 -1.62 6.71
C LEU A 185 10.13 -2.05 6.96
N LEU A 186 10.40 -2.72 8.10
CA LEU A 186 11.72 -3.27 8.41
C LEU A 186 12.06 -4.45 7.48
N LEU A 187 11.09 -5.31 7.19
CA LEU A 187 11.27 -6.41 6.23
C LEU A 187 11.49 -5.86 4.82
N ALA A 188 10.68 -4.86 4.42
CA ALA A 188 10.77 -4.20 3.13
C ALA A 188 12.12 -3.53 2.90
N ALA A 189 12.70 -2.92 3.95
CA ALA A 189 14.00 -2.26 3.89
C ALA A 189 15.18 -3.20 3.53
N THR A 190 14.99 -4.53 3.61
CA THR A 190 16.01 -5.49 3.19
C THR A 190 16.12 -5.63 1.67
N ASN A 191 15.08 -5.26 0.92
CA ASN A 191 15.03 -5.40 -0.53
C ASN A 191 15.42 -4.09 -1.24
N PRO A 192 16.53 -4.06 -2.00
CA PRO A 192 17.07 -2.85 -2.61
C PRO A 192 16.20 -2.27 -3.73
N ALA A 193 15.27 -3.06 -4.29
CA ALA A 193 14.36 -2.59 -5.33
C ALA A 193 13.11 -1.89 -4.75
N VAL A 194 12.93 -1.89 -3.42
CA VAL A 194 11.77 -1.33 -2.75
C VAL A 194 12.02 0.11 -2.33
N VAL A 195 11.12 0.99 -2.73
CA VAL A 195 11.04 2.35 -2.18
C VAL A 195 9.86 2.39 -1.20
N SER A 196 10.17 2.45 0.10
CA SER A 196 9.16 2.36 1.17
C SER A 196 8.75 3.74 1.68
N TYR A 197 7.45 3.94 1.89
CA TYR A 197 6.86 5.13 2.51
C TYR A 197 5.82 4.75 3.56
N ASP A 198 5.74 5.57 4.61
CA ASP A 198 4.71 5.50 5.66
C ASP A 198 4.03 6.87 5.82
N PRO A 199 3.23 7.30 4.83
CA PRO A 199 2.63 8.63 4.84
C PRO A 199 1.61 8.76 5.97
N ALA A 200 1.68 9.88 6.68
CA ALA A 200 0.65 10.27 7.63
C ALA A 200 -0.52 10.88 6.87
N PHE A 201 -0.27 11.86 5.98
CA PHE A 201 -1.31 12.74 5.46
C PHE A 201 -1.65 12.50 3.98
N ALA A 202 -2.88 12.84 3.60
CA ALA A 202 -3.38 12.68 2.24
C ALA A 202 -2.59 13.47 1.18
N TYR A 203 -2.06 14.65 1.52
CA TYR A 203 -1.24 15.42 0.58
C TYR A 203 0.12 14.77 0.31
N GLU A 204 0.68 14.00 1.26
CA GLU A 204 1.93 13.26 1.06
C GLU A 204 1.75 12.15 0.04
N ILE A 205 0.61 11.43 0.12
CA ILE A 205 0.22 10.38 -0.82
C ILE A 205 0.21 10.90 -2.26
N ALA A 206 -0.32 12.12 -2.47
CA ALA A 206 -0.35 12.74 -3.79
C ALA A 206 1.07 12.86 -4.41
N TYR A 207 2.04 13.34 -3.64
CA TYR A 207 3.43 13.47 -4.10
C TYR A 207 4.12 12.12 -4.27
N ILE A 208 3.89 11.17 -3.36
CA ILE A 208 4.48 9.83 -3.42
C ILE A 208 4.00 9.08 -4.67
N VAL A 209 2.70 9.14 -4.98
CA VAL A 209 2.14 8.49 -6.18
C VAL A 209 2.60 9.19 -7.46
N GLU A 210 2.61 10.52 -7.49
CA GLU A 210 3.14 11.30 -8.63
C GLU A 210 4.61 10.92 -8.91
N SER A 211 5.44 10.90 -7.86
CA SER A 211 6.86 10.53 -7.93
C SER A 211 7.05 9.07 -8.35
N GLY A 212 6.26 8.13 -7.80
CA GLY A 212 6.34 6.72 -8.16
C GLY A 212 6.02 6.48 -9.63
N LEU A 213 4.98 7.13 -10.16
CA LEU A 213 4.65 7.05 -11.58
C LEU A 213 5.76 7.64 -12.45
N ALA A 214 6.28 8.81 -12.07
CA ALA A 214 7.39 9.46 -12.77
C ALA A 214 8.65 8.59 -12.81
N ARG A 215 9.06 8.05 -11.66
CA ARG A 215 10.27 7.23 -11.52
C ARG A 215 10.13 5.90 -12.23
N MET A 216 8.98 5.24 -12.21
CA MET A 216 8.83 3.90 -12.79
C MET A 216 8.45 3.90 -14.29
N PHE A 217 7.69 4.90 -14.75
CA PHE A 217 7.06 4.89 -16.07
C PHE A 217 7.26 6.17 -16.90
N GLY A 218 7.98 7.16 -16.36
CA GLY A 218 8.35 8.39 -17.08
C GLY A 218 9.46 8.18 -18.12
N GLU A 219 10.12 9.28 -18.48
CA GLU A 219 11.15 9.29 -19.54
C GLU A 219 12.40 8.49 -19.19
N ASN A 220 12.80 8.51 -17.90
CA ASN A 220 13.98 7.80 -17.38
C ASN A 220 13.52 6.79 -16.31
N PRO A 221 12.96 5.65 -16.71
CA PRO A 221 12.33 4.75 -15.76
C PRO A 221 13.37 3.96 -14.95
N GLU A 222 13.21 4.01 -13.63
CA GLU A 222 13.92 3.25 -12.63
C GLU A 222 13.29 1.86 -12.44
N ASN A 223 14.14 0.89 -12.11
CA ASN A 223 13.72 -0.49 -11.83
C ASN A 223 13.48 -0.67 -10.33
N VAL A 224 12.46 0.03 -9.84
CA VAL A 224 12.02 -0.03 -8.46
C VAL A 224 10.51 -0.27 -8.41
N PHE A 225 10.02 -0.74 -7.28
CA PHE A 225 8.60 -0.72 -6.96
C PHE A 225 8.37 -0.07 -5.59
N PHE A 226 7.19 0.51 -5.43
CA PHE A 226 6.87 1.30 -4.24
C PHE A 226 6.11 0.43 -3.25
N TYR A 227 6.52 0.50 -1.98
CA TYR A 227 5.75 -0.04 -0.87
C TYR A 227 5.23 1.11 -0.01
N ILE A 228 3.92 1.23 0.11
CA ILE A 228 3.29 2.33 0.84
C ILE A 228 2.35 1.74 1.87
N THR A 229 2.63 1.97 3.15
CA THR A 229 1.72 1.60 4.23
C THR A 229 0.57 2.62 4.30
N VAL A 230 -0.66 2.12 4.46
CA VAL A 230 -1.85 2.95 4.59
C VAL A 230 -2.74 2.44 5.72
N TYR A 231 -3.43 3.38 6.36
CA TYR A 231 -4.12 3.20 7.63
C TYR A 231 -5.63 3.35 7.44
N ASN A 232 -6.39 2.59 8.22
CA ASN A 232 -7.86 2.58 8.21
C ASN A 232 -8.49 3.48 9.28
N GLU A 233 -7.69 4.07 10.17
CA GLU A 233 -8.17 5.03 11.16
C GLU A 233 -8.48 6.37 10.47
N PRO A 234 -9.75 6.82 10.49
CA PRO A 234 -10.13 8.09 9.89
C PRO A 234 -9.79 9.23 10.84
N TYR A 235 -9.23 10.31 10.31
CA TYR A 235 -9.06 11.56 11.02
C TYR A 235 -9.08 12.73 10.01
N VAL A 236 -9.15 13.97 10.51
CA VAL A 236 -9.18 15.15 9.64
C VAL A 236 -7.85 15.31 8.91
N GLN A 237 -7.89 15.22 7.58
CA GLN A 237 -6.71 15.39 6.73
C GLN A 237 -6.48 16.90 6.50
N PRO A 238 -5.37 17.45 7.00
CA PRO A 238 -5.08 18.88 6.84
C PRO A 238 -4.77 19.22 5.37
N PRO A 239 -4.98 20.50 4.96
CA PRO A 239 -4.47 20.98 3.68
C PRO A 239 -2.94 20.98 3.67
N GLU A 240 -2.37 21.00 2.47
CA GLU A 240 -0.94 21.21 2.27
C GLU A 240 -0.48 22.52 2.93
N PRO A 241 0.56 22.49 3.79
CA PRO A 241 1.12 23.70 4.39
C PRO A 241 1.69 24.66 3.33
N GLU A 242 1.59 25.97 3.55
CA GLU A 242 2.06 27.00 2.59
C GLU A 242 3.56 26.88 2.22
N ASN A 243 4.40 26.43 3.17
CA ASN A 243 5.84 26.25 2.98
C ASN A 243 6.23 24.77 2.98
N PHE A 244 5.35 23.91 2.45
CA PHE A 244 5.61 22.49 2.34
C PHE A 244 6.77 22.22 1.37
N ASP A 245 7.67 21.31 1.75
CA ASP A 245 8.78 20.83 0.90
C ASP A 245 8.44 19.43 0.37
N PRO A 246 7.98 19.30 -0.88
CA PRO A 246 7.68 18.00 -1.49
C PRO A 246 8.91 17.10 -1.57
N GLU A 247 10.09 17.67 -1.82
CA GLU A 247 11.34 16.91 -1.90
C GLU A 247 11.72 16.35 -0.53
N GLY A 248 11.37 17.06 0.55
CA GLY A 248 11.48 16.58 1.92
C GLY A 248 10.82 15.22 2.10
N VAL A 249 9.56 15.07 1.68
CA VAL A 249 8.84 13.79 1.76
C VAL A 249 9.49 12.74 0.88
N LEU A 250 9.86 13.08 -0.37
CA LEU A 250 10.43 12.12 -1.32
C LEU A 250 11.84 11.63 -0.96
N ARG A 251 12.59 12.38 -0.14
CA ARG A 251 13.94 11.99 0.33
C ARG A 251 13.91 10.98 1.47
N VAL A 252 12.87 10.96 2.31
CA VAL A 252 12.82 10.09 3.50
C VAL A 252 12.96 8.61 3.14
N SER A 253 12.52 8.19 1.95
CA SER A 253 12.60 6.79 1.51
C SER A 253 14.02 6.32 1.13
N THR A 254 14.99 7.22 0.88
CA THR A 254 16.31 6.83 0.34
C THR A 254 17.43 6.71 1.38
N GLY A 255 17.12 6.82 2.69
CA GLY A 255 18.14 6.71 3.75
C GLY A 255 19.20 7.81 3.71
N THR A 256 19.04 8.85 2.88
CA THR A 256 19.97 9.99 2.75
C THR A 256 19.41 11.25 3.40
N ALA A 257 18.81 11.12 4.58
CA ALA A 257 18.49 12.29 5.40
C ALA A 257 19.79 12.86 5.98
N GLN A 258 20.35 13.90 5.35
CA GLN A 258 21.26 14.80 6.07
C GLN A 258 20.45 15.50 7.17
N PRO A 259 20.92 15.51 8.43
CA PRO A 259 20.23 16.21 9.49
C PRO A 259 20.14 17.71 9.14
N PRO A 260 19.01 18.38 9.46
CA PRO A 260 18.88 19.81 9.23
C PRO A 260 20.03 20.53 9.94
N SER A 261 20.81 21.30 9.19
CA SER A 261 22.08 21.88 9.64
C SER A 261 21.95 22.97 10.71
N ASN A 262 20.74 23.31 11.18
CA ASN A 262 20.52 24.41 12.13
C ASN A 262 19.27 24.24 13.02
N ALA A 263 19.09 23.08 13.67
CA ALA A 263 18.16 22.98 14.80
C ALA A 263 18.92 23.16 16.13
N PRO A 264 18.63 24.19 16.95
CA PRO A 264 19.27 24.33 18.25
C PRO A 264 18.86 23.14 19.13
N ALA A 265 19.85 22.38 19.60
CA ALA A 265 19.65 21.24 20.47
C ALA A 265 19.03 21.66 21.81
N ARG A 266 17.69 21.72 21.88
CA ARG A 266 16.98 21.80 23.15
C ARG A 266 17.02 20.43 23.80
N ARG A 267 18.04 20.19 24.63
CA ARG A 267 18.07 19.06 25.58
C ARG A 267 16.85 19.18 26.51
N ARG A 268 15.76 18.49 26.19
CA ARG A 268 14.76 18.13 27.19
C ARG A 268 15.34 16.98 28.00
N SER A 269 15.66 17.24 29.27
CA SER A 269 15.99 16.19 30.24
C SER A 269 14.76 15.31 30.44
N TRP A 270 14.80 14.09 29.91
CA TRP A 270 13.84 13.06 30.30
C TRP A 270 14.11 12.65 31.75
N PRO A 271 13.07 12.47 32.61
CA PRO A 271 13.27 11.88 33.92
C PRO A 271 13.90 10.50 33.75
N ARG A 272 14.96 10.23 34.52
CA ARG A 272 15.64 8.93 34.53
C ARG A 272 14.62 7.82 34.70
N ALA A 273 14.64 6.85 33.78
CA ALA A 273 13.89 5.60 33.88
C ALA A 273 14.05 4.99 35.28
N CYS A 274 12.92 4.61 35.88
CA CYS A 274 12.88 3.83 37.10
C CYS A 274 13.77 2.59 36.93
N ARG A 275 14.76 2.46 37.82
CA ARG A 275 15.60 1.26 37.90
C ARG A 275 14.71 0.05 38.18
N CYS A 276 14.81 -0.96 37.33
CA CYS A 276 14.28 -2.29 37.59
C CYS A 276 14.94 -2.85 38.87
N PRO A 277 14.19 -3.25 39.92
CA PRO A 277 14.80 -3.87 41.07
C PRO A 277 15.25 -5.29 40.72
N THR A 278 16.56 -5.48 40.70
CA THR A 278 17.22 -6.78 40.72
C THR A 278 16.87 -7.54 42.00
N ARG A 279 15.91 -8.48 41.94
CA ARG A 279 15.89 -9.74 42.72
C ARG A 279 14.63 -10.55 42.38
N CYS A 280 14.79 -11.60 41.57
CA CYS A 280 13.87 -12.73 41.57
C CYS A 280 14.30 -13.68 42.69
N GLU A 281 13.59 -13.67 43.82
CA GLU A 281 13.67 -14.72 44.83
C GLU A 281 12.33 -15.47 44.87
N ARG A 282 12.30 -16.63 44.19
CA ARG A 282 11.62 -17.91 44.53
C ARG A 282 10.96 -18.59 43.31
N PRO A 283 11.19 -19.91 43.12
CA PRO A 283 10.63 -20.67 42.02
C PRO A 283 9.41 -21.49 42.46
N SER A 284 8.22 -21.16 41.96
CA SER A 284 7.08 -22.10 41.84
C SER A 284 5.82 -21.32 41.50
N CYS A 285 5.20 -21.67 40.37
CA CYS A 285 3.74 -21.78 40.15
C CYS A 285 3.45 -21.63 38.65
N TRP A 286 3.67 -22.71 37.90
CA TRP A 286 2.92 -22.94 36.67
C TRP A 286 1.50 -23.37 37.06
N PRO A 287 0.43 -22.79 36.51
CA PRO A 287 -0.87 -23.41 36.60
C PRO A 287 -0.94 -24.61 35.64
N PRO A 288 -1.69 -25.68 35.98
CA PRO A 288 -1.83 -26.84 35.12
C PRO A 288 -2.60 -26.48 33.84
N SER A 289 -2.23 -27.14 32.75
CA SER A 289 -2.93 -27.14 31.46
C SER A 289 -4.43 -27.41 31.64
N GLY A 290 -5.30 -26.49 31.18
CA GLY A 290 -6.73 -26.78 31.04
C GLY A 290 -7.75 -25.71 31.46
N MET A 291 -7.38 -24.42 31.58
CA MET A 291 -8.35 -23.36 31.85
C MET A 291 -8.18 -22.19 30.88
N TRP A 292 -9.15 -22.03 29.98
CA TRP A 292 -9.33 -20.84 29.16
C TRP A 292 -9.90 -19.69 30.02
N PRO A 293 -9.39 -18.46 29.92
CA PRO A 293 -10.04 -17.31 30.54
C PRO A 293 -11.34 -16.96 29.78
N PRO A 294 -12.38 -16.45 30.47
CA PRO A 294 -13.69 -16.21 29.86
C PRO A 294 -13.63 -15.09 28.82
N THR A 295 -14.35 -15.30 27.72
CA THR A 295 -14.59 -14.34 26.65
C THR A 295 -15.36 -13.13 27.18
N CYS A 296 -14.81 -11.93 26.99
CA CYS A 296 -15.59 -10.69 27.09
C CYS A 296 -16.42 -10.57 25.80
N GLY A 297 -17.74 -10.75 25.94
CA GLY A 297 -18.69 -10.54 24.86
C GLY A 297 -18.80 -9.08 24.43
N ARG A 298 -18.91 -8.87 23.12
CA ARG A 298 -19.72 -7.84 22.48
C ARG A 298 -20.54 -8.51 21.40
#